data_AF-A0A974P626-F1
#
_entry.id   AF-A0A974P626-F1
#
_cell.length_a   1.000
_cell.length_b   1.000
_cell.length_c   1.000
_cell.angle_alpha   90.00
_cell.angle_beta   90.00
_cell.angle_gamma   90.00
#
_symmetry.space_group_name_H-M   'P 1'
#
loop_
_entity.id
_entity.type
_entity.pdbx_description
1 polymer ?
#
loop_
_entity_poly.entity_id
_entity_poly.type
_entity_poly.pdbx_seq_one_letter_code
_entity_poly.pdbx_strand_id
1 'polypeptide(L)'
;MRTIAGLKRADVILRRVDADFLDPLELNSASRLGTPGMLEAIRTGGVVVLNMPGSGVAESKALLGFMPMLSRKLLGEELRLPNVATWWCGQRNEREMVEANLHRLAIAPAFTRASTPEGCRGRN
;
A
#
# COMPACT_ATOMS: atom_id res chain seq x y z
N MET A 1 7.95 22.33 -9.65
CA MET A 1 6.70 23.12 -9.71
C MET A 1 6.85 24.25 -10.72
N ARG A 2 5.91 24.39 -11.65
CA ARG A 2 5.90 25.52 -12.59
C ARG A 2 5.17 26.69 -11.96
N THR A 3 5.81 27.85 -11.93
CA THR A 3 5.24 29.12 -11.46
C THR A 3 5.35 30.17 -12.55
N ILE A 4 4.66 31.30 -12.40
CA ILE A 4 4.84 32.46 -13.30
C ILE A 4 6.28 32.99 -13.32
N ALA A 5 7.03 32.80 -12.23
CA ALA A 5 8.42 33.21 -12.08
C ALA A 5 9.41 32.12 -12.53
N GLY A 6 8.93 31.01 -13.10
CA GLY A 6 9.75 29.90 -13.56
C GLY A 6 9.61 28.63 -12.73
N LEU A 7 10.59 27.72 -12.86
CA LEU A 7 10.60 26.43 -12.20
C LEU A 7 11.11 26.57 -10.76
N LYS A 8 10.30 26.06 -9.81
CA LYS A 8 10.68 25.93 -8.40
C LYS A 8 10.83 24.46 -8.04
N ARG A 9 11.93 24.09 -7.39
CA ARG A 9 12.13 22.74 -6.86
C ARG A 9 11.10 22.44 -5.75
N ALA A 10 10.63 21.20 -5.70
CA ALA A 10 9.83 20.68 -4.59
C ALA A 10 10.65 19.60 -3.88
N ASP A 11 10.88 19.76 -2.58
CA ASP A 11 11.69 18.83 -1.80
C ASP A 11 10.84 17.70 -1.22
N VAL A 12 9.59 18.01 -0.85
CA VAL A 12 8.63 17.07 -0.26
C VAL A 12 7.28 17.20 -0.96
N ILE A 13 6.66 16.06 -1.30
CA ILE A 13 5.34 15.98 -1.89
C ILE A 13 4.44 15.15 -0.97
N LEU A 14 3.37 15.76 -0.48
CA LEU A 14 2.24 15.03 0.10
C LEU A 14 1.35 14.54 -1.04
N ARG A 15 1.36 13.23 -1.31
CA ARG A 15 0.53 12.67 -2.39
C ARG A 15 -0.89 12.38 -1.89
N ARG A 16 -1.87 12.70 -2.73
CA ARG A 16 -3.30 12.35 -2.57
C ARG A 16 -3.79 11.50 -3.73
N VAL A 17 -2.87 10.76 -4.34
CA VAL A 17 -3.10 9.84 -5.45
C VAL A 17 -2.55 8.47 -5.07
N ASP A 18 -3.16 7.39 -5.56
CA ASP A 18 -2.69 6.03 -5.32
C ASP A 18 -1.30 5.82 -5.94
N ALA A 19 -0.53 4.90 -5.35
CA ALA A 19 0.85 4.64 -5.77
C ALA A 19 0.93 4.28 -7.26
N ASP A 20 0.04 3.42 -7.75
CA ASP A 20 0.01 2.97 -9.15
C ASP A 20 -0.10 4.12 -10.15
N PHE A 21 -0.70 5.25 -9.76
CA PHE A 21 -0.87 6.41 -10.63
C PHE A 21 0.29 7.42 -10.55
N LEU A 22 1.29 7.18 -9.69
CA LEU A 22 2.34 8.16 -9.39
C LEU A 22 3.32 8.38 -10.55
N ASP A 23 3.63 7.34 -11.30
CA ASP A 23 4.58 7.37 -12.41
C ASP A 23 4.06 6.55 -13.61
N PRO A 24 3.73 7.20 -14.74
CA PRO A 24 3.28 6.48 -15.92
C PRO A 24 4.38 5.66 -16.63
N LEU A 25 5.66 5.94 -16.38
CA LEU A 25 6.75 5.19 -17.01
C LEU A 25 7.02 3.85 -16.31
N GLU A 26 6.88 3.81 -14.99
CA GLU A 26 7.27 2.64 -14.19
C GLU A 26 6.08 1.87 -13.58
N LEU A 27 4.91 2.50 -13.38
CA LEU A 27 3.80 1.88 -12.65
C LEU A 27 2.58 1.62 -13.53
N ASN A 28 2.00 2.68 -14.11
CA ASN A 28 0.78 2.58 -14.90
C ASN A 28 0.83 3.52 -16.10
N SER A 29 1.10 2.97 -17.29
CA SER A 29 1.18 3.74 -18.53
C SER A 29 -0.11 4.45 -18.93
N ALA A 30 -1.27 4.05 -18.39
CA ALA A 30 -2.54 4.75 -18.57
C ALA A 30 -2.73 5.91 -17.58
N SER A 31 -1.85 6.08 -16.59
CA SER A 31 -1.95 7.17 -15.61
C SER A 31 -1.81 8.54 -16.27
N ARG A 32 -2.74 9.43 -15.92
CA ARG A 32 -2.71 10.86 -16.28
C ARG A 32 -2.58 11.77 -15.07
N LEU A 33 -2.38 11.20 -13.88
CA LEU A 33 -2.30 11.93 -12.60
C LEU A 33 -0.85 12.13 -12.13
N GLY A 34 0.02 11.17 -12.43
CA GLY A 34 1.40 11.14 -12.02
C GLY A 34 2.32 12.03 -12.85
N THR A 35 3.60 12.01 -12.51
CA THR A 35 4.66 12.67 -13.30
C THR A 35 5.62 11.60 -13.82
N PRO A 36 5.93 11.57 -15.13
CA PRO A 36 6.94 10.68 -15.67
C PRO A 36 8.29 10.83 -14.94
N GLY A 37 8.87 9.72 -14.49
CA GLY A 37 10.16 9.70 -13.79
C GLY A 37 10.08 10.07 -12.30
N MET A 38 8.88 10.07 -11.72
CA MET A 38 8.71 10.30 -10.28
C MET A 38 9.39 9.21 -9.44
N LEU A 39 9.33 7.94 -9.84
CA LEU A 39 10.00 6.88 -9.08
C LEU A 39 11.52 7.01 -9.14
N GLU A 40 12.08 7.39 -10.29
CA GLU A 40 13.50 7.69 -10.43
C GLU A 40 13.91 8.89 -9.55
N ALA A 41 13.12 9.96 -9.53
CA ALA A 41 13.36 11.12 -8.67
C ALA A 41 13.34 10.77 -7.18
N ILE A 42 12.48 9.83 -6.77
CA ILE A 42 12.45 9.30 -5.40
C ILE A 42 13.71 8.47 -5.12
N ARG A 43 14.05 7.53 -6.02
CA ARG A 43 15.21 6.62 -5.85
C ARG A 43 16.54 7.37 -5.77
N THR A 44 16.68 8.45 -6.52
CA THR A 44 17.87 9.31 -6.50
C THR A 44 17.92 10.28 -5.31
N GLY A 45 16.89 10.28 -4.44
CA GLY A 45 16.78 11.20 -3.31
C GLY A 45 16.47 12.65 -3.72
N GLY A 46 16.03 12.87 -4.96
CA GLY A 46 15.69 14.19 -5.49
C GLY A 46 14.42 14.78 -4.89
N VAL A 47 13.50 13.94 -4.40
CA VAL A 47 12.25 14.33 -3.73
C VAL A 47 11.81 13.26 -2.73
N VAL A 48 11.17 13.66 -1.63
CA VAL A 48 10.51 12.76 -0.68
C VAL A 48 9.00 12.78 -0.90
N VAL A 49 8.38 11.60 -0.94
CA VAL A 49 6.92 11.48 -1.10
C VAL A 49 6.28 10.87 0.14
N LEU A 50 5.20 11.49 0.61
CA LEU A 50 4.43 11.06 1.77
C LEU A 50 3.03 10.61 1.33
N ASN A 51 2.61 9.36 1.56
CA ASN A 51 3.40 8.20 1.99
C ASN A 51 4.25 7.63 0.83
N MET A 52 5.35 6.95 1.16
CA MET A 52 6.20 6.31 0.15
C MET A 52 5.43 5.29 -0.69
N PRO A 53 5.70 5.17 -2.01
CA PRO A 53 5.18 4.07 -2.82
C PRO A 53 5.56 2.71 -2.20
N GLY A 54 4.61 1.78 -2.18
CA GLY A 54 4.80 0.47 -1.54
C GLY A 54 4.44 0.40 -0.05
N SER A 55 4.19 1.53 0.62
CA SER A 55 3.73 1.55 2.03
C SER A 55 2.46 0.73 2.28
N GLY A 56 1.58 0.57 1.27
CA GLY A 56 0.36 -0.23 1.37
C GLY A 56 0.58 -1.70 1.71
N VAL A 57 1.81 -2.24 1.53
CA VAL A 57 2.13 -3.61 2.00
C VAL A 57 1.98 -3.70 3.52
N ALA A 58 2.40 -2.67 4.26
CA ALA A 58 2.29 -2.62 5.72
C ALA A 58 0.83 -2.54 6.20
N GLU A 59 -0.09 -2.06 5.35
CA GLU A 59 -1.52 -1.97 5.62
C GLU A 59 -2.28 -3.26 5.26
N SER A 60 -1.59 -4.28 4.75
CA SER A 60 -2.21 -5.56 4.37
C SER A 60 -2.83 -6.25 5.58
N LYS A 61 -4.09 -6.69 5.44
CA LYS A 61 -4.78 -7.48 6.47
C LYS A 61 -4.08 -8.82 6.71
N ALA A 62 -3.32 -9.31 5.73
CA ALA A 62 -2.51 -10.51 5.89
C ALA A 62 -1.47 -10.37 7.01
N LEU A 63 -0.92 -9.16 7.22
CA LEU A 63 0.08 -8.93 8.26
C LEU A 63 -0.49 -9.01 9.67
N LEU A 64 -1.82 -8.86 9.85
CA LEU A 64 -2.48 -8.98 11.16
C LEU A 64 -2.21 -10.34 11.82
N GLY A 65 -2.12 -11.43 11.05
CA GLY A 65 -1.76 -12.75 11.58
C GLY A 65 -0.34 -12.83 12.16
N PHE A 66 0.52 -11.86 11.85
CA PHE A 66 1.92 -11.83 12.24
C PHE A 66 2.27 -10.66 13.17
N MET A 67 1.31 -9.77 13.49
CA MET A 67 1.58 -8.54 14.23
C MET A 67 2.30 -8.72 15.57
N PRO A 68 1.97 -9.72 16.42
CA PRO A 68 2.70 -9.95 17.66
C PRO A 68 4.19 -10.25 17.42
N MET A 69 4.48 -11.09 16.41
CA MET A 69 5.85 -11.44 16.05
C MET A 69 6.59 -10.25 15.41
N LEU A 70 5.92 -9.50 14.55
CA LEU A 70 6.48 -8.29 13.92
C LEU A 70 6.84 -7.22 14.96
N SER A 71 5.99 -6.98 15.95
CA SER A 71 6.24 -6.03 17.04
C SER A 71 7.53 -6.37 17.78
N ARG A 72 7.67 -7.64 18.22
CA ARG A 72 8.89 -8.11 18.88
C ARG A 72 10.12 -7.97 17.97
N LYS A 73 10.00 -8.35 16.70
CA LYS A 73 11.14 -8.40 15.77
C LYS A 73 11.60 -7.01 15.32
N LEU A 74 10.68 -6.07 15.13
CA LEU A 74 10.98 -4.73 14.58
C LEU A 74 11.17 -3.67 15.67
N LEU A 75 10.41 -3.77 16.76
CA LEU A 75 10.37 -2.75 17.82
C LEU A 75 10.98 -3.24 19.14
N GLY A 76 11.20 -4.54 19.30
CA GLY A 76 11.72 -5.13 20.55
C GLY A 76 10.72 -5.13 21.69
N GLU A 77 9.43 -4.86 21.41
CA GLU A 77 8.37 -4.80 22.42
C GLU A 77 7.14 -5.62 22.02
N GLU A 78 6.37 -6.04 23.03
CA GLU A 78 5.05 -6.63 22.83
C GLU A 78 4.04 -5.59 22.32
N LEU A 79 2.98 -6.06 21.67
CA LEU A 79 1.91 -5.18 21.20
C LEU A 79 1.21 -4.51 22.39
N ARG A 80 1.34 -3.18 22.48
CA ARG A 80 0.62 -2.38 23.48
C ARG A 80 -0.88 -2.38 23.24
N LEU A 81 -1.28 -2.38 21.96
CA LEU A 81 -2.66 -2.54 21.54
C LEU A 81 -2.81 -3.94 20.91
N PRO A 82 -3.50 -4.88 21.57
CA PRO A 82 -3.69 -6.21 21.00
C PRO A 82 -4.56 -6.12 19.74
N ASN A 83 -4.16 -6.86 18.70
CA ASN A 83 -4.92 -6.96 17.48
C ASN A 83 -5.97 -8.09 17.55
N VAL A 84 -6.96 -8.02 16.66
CA VAL A 84 -7.96 -9.08 16.51
C VAL A 84 -7.28 -10.38 16.06
N ALA A 85 -7.68 -11.51 16.66
CA ALA A 85 -7.21 -12.83 16.26
C ALA A 85 -7.44 -13.04 14.76
N THR A 86 -6.35 -13.20 14.01
CA THR A 86 -6.35 -13.26 12.55
C THR A 86 -5.51 -14.43 12.09
N TRP A 87 -6.03 -15.19 11.14
CA TRP A 87 -5.35 -16.33 10.55
C TRP A 87 -5.08 -16.08 9.08
N TRP A 88 -3.82 -16.28 8.66
CA TRP A 88 -3.43 -16.11 7.28
C TRP A 88 -3.66 -17.40 6.50
N CYS A 89 -4.73 -17.46 5.69
CA CYS A 89 -5.07 -18.64 4.90
C CYS A 89 -4.07 -18.99 3.78
N GLY A 90 -2.99 -18.22 3.61
CA GLY A 90 -1.87 -18.63 2.75
C GLY A 90 -0.98 -19.69 3.40
N GLN A 91 -1.11 -19.93 4.70
CA GLN A 91 -0.50 -21.07 5.39
C GLN A 91 -1.51 -22.21 5.52
N ARG A 92 -1.03 -23.45 5.32
CA ARG A 92 -1.88 -24.64 5.23
C ARG A 92 -2.66 -24.92 6.51
N ASN A 93 -2.00 -24.89 7.67
CA ASN A 93 -2.62 -25.25 8.95
C ASN A 93 -3.70 -24.24 9.35
N GLU A 94 -3.40 -22.95 9.15
CA GLU A 94 -4.29 -21.83 9.38
C GLU A 94 -5.51 -21.92 8.49
N ARG A 95 -5.32 -22.26 7.20
CA ARG A 95 -6.40 -22.48 6.25
C ARG A 95 -7.32 -23.63 6.68
N GLU A 96 -6.76 -24.79 7.03
CA GLU A 96 -7.52 -25.97 7.47
C GLU A 96 -8.36 -25.66 8.73
N MET A 97 -7.79 -24.89 9.69
CA MET A 97 -8.52 -24.44 10.87
C MET A 97 -9.67 -23.49 10.51
N VAL A 98 -9.43 -22.51 9.63
CA VAL A 98 -10.46 -21.57 9.17
C VAL A 98 -11.59 -22.31 8.45
N GLU A 99 -11.26 -23.25 7.55
CA GLU A 99 -12.22 -24.08 6.82
C GLU A 99 -13.12 -24.88 7.77
N ALA A 100 -12.55 -25.47 8.83
CA ALA A 100 -13.33 -26.19 9.85
C ALA A 100 -14.24 -25.28 10.71
N ASN A 101 -13.96 -23.97 10.77
CA ASN A 101 -14.63 -23.02 11.68
C ASN A 101 -15.31 -21.84 10.96
N LEU A 102 -15.61 -21.98 9.67
CA LEU A 102 -16.16 -20.89 8.83
C LEU A 102 -17.38 -20.19 9.43
N HIS A 103 -18.26 -20.93 10.10
CA HIS A 103 -19.48 -20.40 10.72
C HIS A 103 -19.24 -19.43 11.89
N ARG A 104 -17.99 -19.30 12.39
CA ARG A 104 -17.61 -18.44 13.52
C ARG A 104 -16.65 -17.32 13.13
N LEU A 105 -16.24 -17.25 11.86
CA LEU A 105 -15.17 -16.40 11.39
C LEU A 105 -15.64 -15.45 10.29
N ALA A 106 -15.07 -14.25 10.24
CA ALA A 106 -15.25 -13.33 9.13
C ALA A 106 -14.08 -13.47 8.14
N ILE A 107 -14.39 -13.58 6.85
CA ILE A 107 -13.38 -13.63 5.79
C ILE A 107 -13.25 -12.24 5.17
N ALA A 108 -12.01 -11.78 5.05
CA ALA A 108 -11.68 -10.54 4.37
C ALA A 108 -10.57 -10.77 3.34
N PRO A 109 -10.53 -9.99 2.23
CA PRO A 109 -9.41 -10.01 1.30
C PRO A 109 -8.10 -9.67 2.00
N ALA A 110 -7.04 -10.38 1.63
CA ALA A 110 -5.67 -10.17 2.12
C ALA A 110 -5.18 -8.74 1.84
N PHE A 111 -5.38 -8.31 0.59
CA PHE A 111 -4.93 -7.05 0.06
C PHE A 111 -6.14 -6.21 -0.33
N THR A 112 -6.08 -4.92 -0.04
CA THR A 112 -7.05 -3.96 -0.56
C THR A 112 -6.94 -3.97 -2.08
N ARG A 113 -8.04 -4.25 -2.78
CA ARG A 113 -8.08 -4.10 -4.23
C ARG A 113 -7.84 -2.62 -4.55
N ALA A 114 -6.87 -2.34 -5.42
CA ALA A 114 -6.72 -1.00 -5.98
C ALA A 114 -8.08 -0.56 -6.53
N SER A 115 -8.61 0.54 -6.01
CA SER A 115 -9.78 1.17 -6.58
C SER A 115 -9.40 1.61 -7.99
N THR A 116 -9.87 0.90 -9.01
CA THR A 116 -9.87 1.48 -10.36
C THR A 116 -10.74 2.73 -10.28
N PRO A 117 -10.19 3.94 -10.54
CA PRO A 117 -11.00 5.14 -10.54
C PRO A 117 -12.13 4.96 -11.56
N GLU A 118 -13.38 5.21 -11.16
CA GLU A 118 -14.57 4.98 -11.99
C GLU A 118 -14.52 5.72 -13.35
N GLY A 119 -13.67 6.76 -13.47
CA GLY A 119 -13.47 7.54 -14.70
C GLY A 119 -12.56 6.90 -15.76
N CYS A 120 -11.90 5.77 -15.48
CA CYS A 120 -11.02 5.09 -16.45
C CYS A 120 -11.64 3.83 -17.09
N ARG A 121 -12.92 3.54 -16.84
CA ARG A 121 -13.64 2.53 -17.63
C ARG A 121 -13.86 3.09 -19.03
N GLY A 122 -13.01 2.69 -19.96
CA GLY A 122 -13.27 2.82 -21.38
C GLY A 122 -14.66 2.27 -21.67
N ARG A 123 -15.54 3.12 -22.21
CA ARG A 123 -16.74 2.68 -22.90
C ARG A 123 -16.27 1.87 -24.11
N ASN A 124 -16.46 0.55 -24.05
CA ASN A 124 -16.63 -0.26 -25.25
C ASN A 124 -18.11 -0.20 -25.63
#